data_AF-Q1QLY2-F1
#
_entry.id   AF-Q1QLY2-F1
#
_cell.length_a   1.000
_cell.length_b   1.000
_cell.length_c   1.000
_cell.angle_alpha   90.00
_cell.angle_beta   90.00
_cell.angle_gamma   90.00
#
_symmetry.space_group_name_H-M   'P 1'
#
loop_
_entity.id
_entity.type
_entity.pdbx_description
1 polymer ?
#
loop_
_entity_poly.entity_id
_entity_poly.type
_entity_poly.pdbx_seq_one_letter_code
_entity_poly.pdbx_strand_id
1 'polypeptide(L)' 'MPNAKAYASTILANFEWAQGELVGKAVILADGTAGTVEEVWLDEFHGLRVSITGHDGKRPVSTIKLAQS' A
#
# COMPACT_ATOMS: atom_id res chain seq x y z
N MET A 1 12.24 27.19 -8.44
CA MET A 1 12.29 25.71 -8.40
C MET A 1 10.88 25.16 -8.63
N PRO A 2 10.50 24.75 -9.85
CA PRO A 2 9.14 24.27 -10.13
C PRO A 2 8.90 22.81 -9.67
N ASN A 3 9.93 22.09 -9.24
CA ASN A 3 9.85 20.63 -9.14
C ASN A 3 9.30 20.08 -7.81
N ALA A 4 9.49 20.75 -6.67
CA ALA A 4 9.09 20.18 -5.38
C ALA A 4 7.57 19.97 -5.27
N LYS A 5 6.78 20.96 -5.72
CA LYS A 5 5.32 20.87 -5.74
C LYS A 5 4.84 19.77 -6.68
N ALA A 6 5.42 19.69 -7.88
CA ALA A 6 5.07 18.66 -8.85
C ALA A 6 5.36 17.26 -8.31
N TYR A 7 6.53 17.04 -7.69
CA TYR A 7 6.87 15.76 -7.08
C TYR A 7 5.93 15.39 -5.94
N ALA A 8 5.63 16.32 -5.02
CA ALA A 8 4.70 16.08 -3.93
C ALA A 8 3.31 15.69 -4.43
N SER A 9 2.80 16.39 -5.46
CA SER A 9 1.52 16.05 -6.10
C SER A 9 1.56 14.67 -6.76
N THR A 10 2.66 14.30 -7.43
CA THR A 10 2.80 12.96 -8.03
C THR A 10 2.78 11.86 -6.97
N ILE A 11 3.48 12.05 -5.84
CA ILE A 11 3.47 11.07 -4.73
C ILE A 11 2.05 10.88 -4.19
N LEU A 12 1.33 11.99 -3.96
CA LEU A 12 -0.04 11.92 -3.45
C LEU A 12 -0.99 11.22 -4.43
N ALA A 13 -0.89 11.52 -5.73
CA ALA A 13 -1.71 10.87 -6.75
C ALA A 13 -1.43 9.35 -6.84
N ASN A 14 -0.17 8.92 -6.74
CA ASN A 14 0.17 7.50 -6.71
C ASN A 14 -0.33 6.82 -5.42
N PHE A 15 -0.32 7.52 -4.29
CA PHE A 15 -0.88 7.04 -3.04
C PHE A 15 -2.40 6.83 -3.12
N GLU A 16 -3.13 7.79 -3.66
CA GLU A 16 -4.58 7.69 -3.90
C GLU A 16 -4.91 6.54 -4.86
N TRP A 17 -4.11 6.38 -5.91
CA TRP A 17 -4.29 5.27 -6.86
C TRP A 17 -4.08 3.92 -6.18
N ALA A 18 -3.02 3.77 -5.38
CA ALA A 18 -2.77 2.53 -4.65
C ALA A 18 -3.83 2.24 -3.59
N GLN A 19 -4.41 3.26 -2.93
CA GLN A 19 -5.56 3.08 -2.05
C GLN A 19 -6.75 2.49 -2.82
N GLY A 20 -7.10 3.08 -3.96
CA GLY A 20 -8.20 2.59 -4.79
C GLY A 20 -7.96 1.20 -5.38
N GLU A 21 -6.71 0.87 -5.68
CA GLU A 21 -6.36 -0.45 -6.22
C GLU A 21 -6.33 -1.53 -5.13
N LEU A 22 -5.84 -1.24 -3.91
CA LEU A 22 -5.56 -2.28 -2.93
C LEU A 22 -6.63 -2.42 -1.85
N VAL A 23 -7.21 -1.32 -1.36
CA VAL A 23 -8.15 -1.38 -0.23
C VAL A 23 -9.37 -2.22 -0.59
N GLY A 24 -9.72 -3.17 0.28
CA GLY A 24 -10.82 -4.11 0.06
C GLY A 24 -10.46 -5.32 -0.82
N LYS A 25 -9.28 -5.35 -1.44
CA LYS A 25 -8.82 -6.51 -2.20
C LYS A 25 -8.23 -7.59 -1.30
N ALA A 26 -8.50 -8.84 -1.65
CA ALA A 26 -7.81 -9.97 -1.07
C ALA A 26 -6.38 -10.07 -1.64
N VAL A 27 -5.41 -10.27 -0.76
CA VAL A 27 -3.99 -10.39 -1.09
C VAL A 27 -3.34 -11.58 -0.39
N ILE A 28 -2.24 -12.05 -0.97
CA ILE A 28 -1.31 -13.01 -0.35
C ILE A 28 0.06 -12.35 -0.26
N LEU A 29 0.64 -12.32 0.94
CA LEU A 29 1.95 -11.74 1.22
C LEU A 29 3.07 -12.78 1.14
N ALA A 30 4.30 -12.28 1.17
CA ALA A 30 5.51 -13.09 1.01
C ALA A 30 5.71 -14.12 2.12
N ASP A 31 5.30 -13.79 3.35
CA ASP A 31 5.35 -14.63 4.55
C ASP A 31 4.21 -15.66 4.63
N GLY A 32 3.32 -15.70 3.63
CA GLY A 32 2.17 -16.59 3.60
C GLY A 32 0.90 -16.01 4.22
N THR A 33 0.95 -14.80 4.78
CA THR A 33 -0.22 -14.08 5.26
C THR A 33 -1.22 -13.86 4.12
N ALA A 34 -2.48 -14.24 4.34
CA ALA A 34 -3.55 -14.00 3.39
C ALA A 34 -4.71 -13.28 4.08
N GLY A 35 -5.31 -12.33 3.39
CA GLY A 35 -6.47 -11.59 3.89
C GLY A 35 -6.79 -10.37 3.03
N THR A 36 -7.70 -9.54 3.51
CA THR A 36 -8.14 -8.34 2.81
C THR A 36 -7.33 -7.14 3.28
N VAL A 37 -6.85 -6.33 2.34
CA VAL A 37 -6.21 -5.05 2.66
C VAL A 37 -7.24 -4.12 3.28
N GLU A 38 -6.99 -3.66 4.49
CA GLU A 38 -7.87 -2.75 5.22
C GLU A 38 -7.51 -1.30 4.92
N GLU A 39 -6.22 -0.96 4.95
CA GLU A 39 -5.76 0.41 4.76
C GLU A 39 -4.35 0.45 4.14
N VAL A 40 -4.07 1.55 3.42
CA VAL A 40 -2.77 1.83 2.81
C VAL A 40 -2.19 3.11 3.44
N TRP A 41 -0.89 3.11 3.71
CA TRP A 41 -0.20 4.19 4.43
C TRP A 41 1.10 4.58 3.74
N LEU A 42 1.48 5.86 3.82
CA LEU A 42 2.85 6.31 3.59
C LEU A 42 3.62 6.29 4.92
N ASP A 43 4.78 5.65 4.92
CA ASP A 43 5.72 5.61 6.05
C ASP A 43 7.10 6.12 5.63
N GLU A 44 7.78 6.82 6.53
CA GLU A 44 9.06 7.52 6.29
C GLU A 44 10.26 6.58 6.05
N PHE A 45 10.18 5.32 6.49
CA PHE A 45 11.24 4.30 6.40
C PHE A 45 11.04 3.31 5.26
N HIS A 46 9.82 2.79 5.04
CA HIS A 46 9.59 1.70 4.09
C HIS A 46 8.68 2.08 2.92
N GLY A 47 8.25 3.35 2.83
CA GLY A 47 7.37 3.82 1.77
C GLY A 47 5.93 3.38 1.99
N LEU A 48 5.33 2.76 0.96
CA LEU A 48 3.91 2.39 0.98
C LEU A 48 3.68 1.09 1.78
N ARG A 49 2.81 1.12 2.79
CA ARG A 49 2.44 -0.04 3.62
C ARG A 49 0.96 -0.36 3.56
N VAL A 50 0.63 -1.62 3.87
CA VAL A 50 -0.73 -2.13 4.01
C VAL A 50 -0.96 -2.74 5.39
N SER A 51 -2.16 -2.59 5.93
CA SER A 51 -2.69 -3.47 6.98
C SER A 51 -3.57 -4.54 6.35
N ILE A 52 -3.53 -5.76 6.91
CA ILE A 52 -4.36 -6.88 6.47
C ILE A 52 -5.35 -7.18 7.58
N THR A 53 -6.63 -7.28 7.24
CA THR A 53 -7.71 -7.57 8.19
C THR A 53 -7.38 -8.83 8.99
N GLY A 54 -7.42 -8.73 10.32
CA GLY A 54 -7.16 -9.84 11.23
C GLY A 54 -5.68 -10.18 11.45
N HIS A 55 -4.76 -9.35 10.95
CA HIS A 55 -3.32 -9.51 11.16
C HIS A 55 -2.70 -8.27 11.78
N ASP A 56 -1.86 -8.48 12.78
CA ASP A 56 -1.20 -7.38 13.47
C ASP A 56 -0.04 -6.79 12.68
N GLY A 57 -0.04 -5.46 12.63
CA GLY A 57 1.04 -4.65 12.09
C GLY A 57 0.91 -4.36 10.60
N LYS A 58 1.69 -3.37 10.16
CA LYS A 58 1.73 -2.90 8.78
C LYS A 58 2.83 -3.64 8.02
N ARG A 59 2.56 -4.08 6.80
CA ARG A 59 3.51 -4.77 5.92
C ARG A 59 3.85 -3.90 4.71
N PRO A 60 5.09 -3.92 4.18
CA PRO A 60 5.41 -3.20 2.95
C PRO A 60 4.58 -3.73 1.77
N VAL A 61 4.10 -2.85 0.90
CA VAL A 61 3.36 -3.24 -0.32
C VAL A 61 4.18 -4.17 -1.20
N SER A 62 5.50 -4.03 -1.21
CA SER A 62 6.43 -4.92 -1.94
C SER A 62 6.39 -6.39 -1.51
N THR A 63 5.72 -6.71 -0.39
CA THR A 63 5.55 -8.10 0.05
C THR A 63 4.31 -8.77 -0.54
N ILE A 64 3.41 -8.05 -1.22
CA ILE A 64 2.25 -8.63 -1.90
C ILE A 64 2.73 -9.48 -3.09
N LYS A 65 2.42 -10.77 -3.07
CA LYS A 65 2.71 -11.72 -4.17
C LYS A 65 1.55 -11.84 -5.15
N LEU A 66 0.33 -11.79 -4.64
CA LEU A 66 -0.90 -11.91 -5.42
C LEU A 66 -1.94 -10.94 -4.86
N ALA A 67 -2.66 -10.28 -5.75
CA ALA A 67 -3.82 -9.46 -5.44
C ALA A 67 -4.96 -9.87 -6.38
N GLN A 68 -6.19 -9.88 -5.87
CA GLN A 68 -7.35 -10.11 -6.72
C GLN A 68 -7.45 -9.02 -7.80
N SER A 69 -7.93 -9.38 -8.99
CA SER A 69 -8.15 -8.42 -10.09
C SER A 69 -9.35 -7.52 -9.81
#